data_AF-A0A9D9CBE3-F1
#
_entry.id   AF-A0A9D9CBE3-F1
#
_cell.length_a   1.000
_cell.length_b   1.000
_cell.length_c   1.000
_cell.angle_alpha   90.00
_cell.angle_beta   90.00
_cell.angle_gamma   90.00
#
_symmetry.space_group_name_H-M   'P 1'
#
loop_
_entity.id
_entity.type
_entity.pdbx_description
1 polymer ?
#
loop_
_entity_poly.entity_id
_entity_poly.type
_entity_poly.pdbx_seq_one_letter_code
_entity_poly.pdbx_strand_id
1 'polypeptide(L)' 'MSELKFYVCKHCGNIVVYLKRSGVKVICCGEPMTKLVPNVHDG' A
#
# COMPACT_ATOMS: atom_id res chain seq x y z
N MET A 1 -11.75 8.15 13.31
CA MET A 1 -11.78 6.94 12.46
C MET A 1 -10.34 6.64 12.06
N SER A 2 -9.77 5.53 12.51
CA SER A 2 -8.40 5.15 12.18
C SER A 2 -8.36 4.68 10.72
N GLU A 3 -7.85 5.51 9.81
CA GLU A 3 -7.76 5.15 8.39
C GLU A 3 -6.78 4.00 8.17
N LEU A 4 -7.29 2.88 7.68
CA LEU A 4 -6.46 1.78 7.18
C LEU A 4 -5.74 2.22 5.92
N LYS A 5 -4.41 2.07 5.89
CA LYS A 5 -3.59 2.40 4.72
C LYS A 5 -3.22 1.10 4.01
N PHE A 6 -3.77 0.95 2.81
CA PHE A 6 -3.48 -0.17 1.93
C PHE A 6 -2.33 0.17 0.99
N TYR A 7 -1.55 -0.83 0.63
CA TYR A 7 -0.44 -0.71 -0.30
C TYR A 7 -0.45 -1.89 -1.27
N VAL A 8 -0.08 -1.64 -2.52
CA VAL A 8 0.00 -2.65 -3.58
C VAL A 8 1.39 -2.66 -4.21
N CYS A 9 1.88 -3.86 -4.51
CA CYS A 9 3.05 -4.05 -5.35
C CYS A 9 2.62 -4.00 -6.83
N LYS A 10 3.22 -3.10 -7.62
CA LYS A 10 2.92 -2.96 -9.05
C LYS A 10 3.47 -4.10 -9.91
N HIS A 11 4.37 -4.92 -9.36
CA HIS A 11 5.02 -6.03 -10.09
C HIS A 11 4.25 -7.33 -9.95
N CYS A 12 4.00 -7.77 -8.71
CA CYS A 12 3.37 -9.05 -8.42
C CYS A 12 1.90 -8.94 -7.97
N GLY A 13 1.37 -7.74 -7.80
CA GLY A 13 0.00 -7.50 -7.37
C GLY A 13 -0.26 -7.73 -5.88
N ASN A 14 0.76 -8.02 -5.07
CA ASN A 14 0.59 -8.27 -3.64
C ASN A 14 0.04 -7.04 -2.89
N ILE A 15 -0.91 -7.25 -1.97
CA ILE A 15 -1.60 -6.18 -1.23
C ILE A 15 -1.33 -6.35 0.27
N VAL A 16 -0.93 -5.26 0.92
CA VAL A 16 -0.69 -5.22 2.38
C VAL A 16 -1.43 -4.06 3.02
N VAL A 17 -1.82 -4.23 4.27
CA VAL A 17 -2.45 -3.18 5.08
C VAL A 17 -1.61 -2.91 6.32
N TYR A 18 -1.44 -1.64 6.66
CA TYR A 18 -0.82 -1.27 7.94
C TYR A 18 -1.86 -1.28 9.05
N LEU A 19 -1.78 -2.28 9.94
CA LEU A 19 -2.54 -2.29 11.20
C LEU A 19 -1.91 -1.35 12.24
N LYS A 20 -0.58 -1.25 12.26
CA LYS A 20 0.19 -0.29 13.07
C LYS A 20 1.34 0.27 12.23
N ARG A 21 1.43 1.59 12.13
CA ARG A 21 2.45 2.25 11.30
C ARG A 21 3.72 2.50 12.11
N SER A 22 4.83 1.92 11.67
CA SER A 22 6.17 2.14 12.23
C SER A 22 6.93 3.30 11.58
N GLY A 23 6.44 3.84 10.45
CA GLY A 23 7.05 4.97 9.74
C GLY A 23 7.98 4.56 8.59
N VAL A 24 8.33 3.28 8.47
CA VAL A 24 9.14 2.76 7.36
C VAL A 24 8.32 2.48 6.10
N LYS A 25 8.99 2.45 4.94
CA LYS A 25 8.39 2.03 3.67
C LYS A 25 8.43 0.51 3.57
N VAL A 26 7.35 -0.10 3.09
CA VAL A 26 7.31 -1.54 2.79
C VAL A 26 7.85 -1.77 1.38
N ILE A 27 8.72 -2.77 1.23
CA ILE A 27 9.35 -3.16 -0.03
C ILE A 27 8.81 -4.52 -0.44
N CYS A 28 8.45 -4.67 -1.72
CA CYS A 28 8.04 -5.93 -2.33
C CYS A 28 8.61 -5.99 -3.75
N CYS A 29 9.16 -7.14 -4.15
CA CYS A 29 9.85 -7.31 -5.45
C CYS A 29 11.04 -6.36 -5.65
N GLY A 30 11.71 -5.93 -4.58
CA GLY A 30 12.86 -5.04 -4.64
C GLY A 30 12.53 -3.55 -4.72
N GLU A 31 11.26 -3.17 -4.82
CA GLU A 31 10.83 -1.76 -4.89
C GLU A 31 9.83 -1.38 -3.78
N PRO A 32 9.76 -0.09 -3.38
CA PRO A 32 8.76 0.39 -2.44
C PRO A 32 7.33 0.20 -2.96
N MET A 33 6.44 -0.37 -2.15
CA MET A 33 5.04 -0.54 -2.55
C MET A 33 4.31 0.81 -2.64
N THR A 34 3.28 0.85 -3.50
CA THR A 34 2.48 2.06 -3.75
C THR A 34 1.28 2.10 -2.80
N LYS A 35 1.02 3.25 -2.16
CA LYS A 35 -0.17 3.42 -1.31
C LYS A 35 -1.42 3.45 -2.19
N LEU A 36 -2.41 2.62 -1.86
CA LEU A 36 -3.75 2.69 -2.40
C LEU A 36 -4.54 3.75 -1.64
N VAL A 37 -5.04 4.75 -2.35
CA VAL A 37 -5.93 5.78 -1.83
C VAL A 37 -7.35 5.39 -2.26
N PRO A 38 -8.32 5.29 -1.34
CA PRO A 38 -9.71 5.06 -1.72
C PRO A 38 -10.20 6.18 -2.67
N ASN A 39 -11.04 5.84 -3.65
CA ASN A 39 -11.69 6.75 -4.61
C ASN A 39 -10.80 7.31 -5.74
N VAL A 40 -9.67 6.68 -6.08
CA VAL A 40 -9.07 6.90 -7.41
C VAL A 40 -9.70 5.88 -8.36
N HIS A 41 -10.69 6.33 -9.12
CA HIS A 41 -11.22 5.60 -10.27
C HIS A 41 -10.48 6.10 -11.49
N ASP A 42 -9.57 5.27 -12.02
CA ASP A 42 -9.07 5.43 -13.39
C ASP A 42 -10.20 4.88 -14.28
N GLY A 43 -11.11 5.77 -14.70
CA GLY A 43 -12.23 5.46 -15.58
C GLY A 43 -11.79 5.06 -16.99
#